data_AF-A0A024E1S8-F1
#
_entry.id   AF-A0A024E1S8-F1
#
_cell.length_a   1.000
_cell.length_b   1.000
_cell.length_c   1.000
_cell.angle_alpha   90.00
_cell.angle_beta   90.00
_cell.angle_gamma   90.00
#
_symmetry.space_group_name_H-M   'P 1'
#
loop_
_entity.id
_entity.type
_entity.pdbx_description
1 polymer ?
#
loop_
_entity_poly.entity_id
_entity_poly.type
_entity_poly.pdbx_seq_one_letter_code
_entity_poly.pdbx_strand_id
1 'polypeptide(L)'
;SPKANAKLEKVPSGNAESTPVLTLQNRWAYSARDEKLAWDSAARDEKLELTEPAGLIVQFIGENSKHRSVRAKLPIPKGNSGIFYYEVTISGDGDAIYIGLATEQMPLRDTHVGYNEGTYGYGSSGKFWGHEVGGCSHWGNERPYIDGQPKFDRNNIIGCGVNLKTRQIIYTHNGRPLETTGLLVAESAAELYPCVSLFTSGNEIEANFGTKPFKFNIAEGI
;
A
#
# COMPACT_ATOMS: atom_id res chain seq x y z
N SER A 1 48.05 -63.77 5.74
CA SER A 1 48.43 -62.35 5.92
C SER A 1 48.24 -61.60 4.62
N PRO A 2 47.87 -60.29 4.58
CA PRO A 2 47.30 -59.44 5.63
C PRO A 2 46.12 -58.51 5.18
N LYS A 3 45.39 -58.02 6.19
CA LYS A 3 44.74 -56.69 6.39
C LYS A 3 43.47 -56.26 5.64
N ALA A 4 42.58 -55.70 6.48
CA ALA A 4 41.30 -55.04 6.22
C ALA A 4 41.39 -53.79 5.34
N ASN A 5 40.24 -53.37 4.78
CA ASN A 5 39.84 -51.97 4.84
C ASN A 5 38.33 -51.79 4.58
N ALA A 6 37.71 -51.02 5.47
CA ALA A 6 36.39 -50.45 5.31
C ALA A 6 36.35 -49.48 4.11
N LYS A 7 35.21 -49.40 3.44
CA LYS A 7 34.82 -48.21 2.70
C LYS A 7 33.38 -47.84 3.06
N LEU A 8 33.28 -46.70 3.74
CA LEU A 8 32.07 -45.90 3.86
C LEU A 8 31.56 -45.56 2.46
N GLU A 9 30.29 -45.83 2.17
CA GLU A 9 29.57 -45.06 1.17
C GLU A 9 28.95 -43.84 1.86
N LYS A 10 29.42 -42.68 1.40
CA LYS A 10 29.00 -41.35 1.80
C LYS A 10 27.51 -41.16 1.54
N VAL A 11 26.81 -40.68 2.57
CA VAL A 11 25.58 -39.89 2.41
C VAL A 11 25.93 -38.61 1.63
N PRO A 12 25.32 -38.34 0.46
CA PRO A 12 25.27 -36.98 -0.05
C PRO A 12 24.21 -36.24 0.76
N SER A 13 24.72 -35.44 1.70
CA SER A 13 24.07 -34.25 2.22
C SER A 13 23.53 -33.42 1.05
N GLY A 14 22.22 -33.53 0.83
CA GLY A 14 21.44 -32.53 0.13
C GLY A 14 20.60 -31.83 1.17
N ASN A 15 21.17 -30.83 1.84
CA ASN A 15 20.36 -29.75 2.36
C ASN A 15 19.64 -29.16 1.14
N ALA A 16 18.44 -29.65 0.85
CA ALA A 16 17.44 -28.84 0.20
C ALA A 16 17.27 -27.67 1.17
N GLU A 17 17.94 -26.56 0.88
CA GLU A 17 17.61 -25.27 1.45
C GLU A 17 16.13 -25.08 1.18
N SER A 18 15.34 -25.39 2.21
CA SER A 18 13.93 -25.09 2.25
C SER A 18 13.85 -23.61 1.93
N THR A 19 13.22 -23.30 0.80
CA THR A 19 12.83 -21.95 0.40
C THR A 19 12.36 -21.24 1.66
N PRO A 20 12.89 -20.06 2.01
CA PRO A 20 12.52 -19.43 3.26
C PRO A 20 11.02 -19.18 3.22
N VAL A 21 10.29 -19.90 4.07
CA VAL A 21 8.88 -19.66 4.31
C VAL A 21 8.77 -18.18 4.69
N LEU A 22 8.07 -17.39 3.87
CA LEU A 22 7.72 -16.00 4.13
C LEU A 22 6.85 -15.95 5.37
N THR A 23 7.49 -16.01 6.54
CA THR A 23 6.81 -15.93 7.83
C THR A 23 6.49 -14.47 8.14
N LEU A 24 5.49 -14.27 9.00
CA LEU A 24 4.99 -13.02 9.58
C LEU A 24 6.06 -12.08 10.22
N GLN A 25 7.36 -12.31 10.00
CA GLN A 25 8.48 -11.53 10.52
C GLN A 25 8.80 -10.27 9.70
N ASN A 26 8.08 -9.97 8.63
CA ASN A 26 7.96 -8.59 8.12
C ASN A 26 6.96 -7.78 8.96
N ARG A 27 6.86 -8.06 10.27
CA ARG A 27 6.37 -7.05 11.20
C ARG A 27 7.33 -5.88 11.08
N TRP A 28 6.87 -4.84 10.38
CA TRP A 28 7.14 -3.43 10.62
C TRP A 28 8.43 -3.22 11.44
N ALA A 29 9.47 -2.62 10.86
CA ALA A 29 10.60 -2.10 11.65
C ALA A 29 10.14 -1.12 12.76
N TYR A 30 8.86 -0.74 12.78
CA TYR A 30 8.16 0.01 13.82
C TYR A 30 7.79 -0.80 15.08
N SER A 31 7.76 -2.14 15.04
CA SER A 31 7.52 -2.94 16.25
C SER A 31 8.64 -2.80 17.29
N ALA A 32 9.81 -2.29 16.88
CA ALA A 32 10.90 -1.91 17.78
C ALA A 32 10.74 -0.50 18.38
N ARG A 33 9.75 0.29 17.94
CA ARG A 33 9.55 1.70 18.35
C ARG A 33 8.27 1.94 19.16
N ASP A 34 7.49 0.92 19.49
CA ASP A 34 6.18 1.01 20.17
C ASP A 34 5.12 1.94 19.50
N GLU A 35 5.43 2.54 18.35
CA GLU A 35 4.53 3.39 17.59
C GLU A 35 3.65 2.54 16.67
N LYS A 36 2.36 2.45 16.98
CA LYS A 36 1.36 1.91 16.06
C LYS A 36 1.13 2.91 14.93
N LEU A 37 1.27 2.47 13.69
CA LEU A 37 0.95 3.33 12.56
C LEU A 37 -0.54 3.67 12.56
N ALA A 38 -0.79 4.94 12.31
CA ALA A 38 -2.10 5.55 12.19
C ALA A 38 -2.01 6.71 11.20
N TRP A 39 -3.17 7.27 10.84
CA TRP A 39 -3.22 8.54 10.13
C TRP A 39 -2.64 9.66 11.00
N ASP A 40 -1.96 10.60 10.36
CA ASP A 40 -1.34 11.73 11.03
C ASP A 40 -2.32 12.90 11.12
N SER A 41 -2.63 13.33 12.35
CA SER A 41 -3.50 14.48 12.60
C SER A 41 -2.87 15.80 12.15
N ALA A 42 -1.54 15.86 12.02
CA ALA A 42 -0.80 17.02 11.51
C ALA A 42 -0.68 17.01 9.98
N ALA A 43 -0.69 15.82 9.34
CA ALA A 43 -0.62 15.67 7.89
C ALA A 43 -1.97 15.28 7.26
N ARG A 44 -3.04 16.00 7.66
CA ARG A 44 -4.38 15.93 7.06
C ARG A 44 -4.89 17.32 6.69
N ASP A 45 -5.85 17.39 5.76
CA ASP A 45 -6.67 18.60 5.65
C ASP A 45 -7.73 18.67 6.77
N GLU A 46 -8.05 19.89 7.21
CA GLU A 46 -9.04 20.17 8.25
C GLU A 46 -10.45 19.63 7.96
N LYS A 47 -10.79 19.36 6.69
CA LYS A 47 -12.09 18.79 6.30
C LYS A 47 -12.15 17.26 6.35
N LEU A 48 -11.09 16.61 6.83
CA LEU A 48 -11.08 15.20 7.16
C LEU A 48 -11.04 15.04 8.67
N GLU A 49 -12.07 14.48 9.28
CA GLU A 49 -12.07 14.16 10.71
C GLU A 49 -11.41 12.79 10.97
N LEU A 50 -10.59 12.71 12.02
CA LEU A 50 -10.00 11.44 12.47
C LEU A 50 -10.71 11.00 13.75
N THR A 51 -11.16 9.75 13.79
CA THR A 51 -11.70 9.18 15.03
C THR A 51 -10.58 8.74 15.96
N GLU A 52 -10.52 9.35 17.14
CA GLU A 52 -9.60 9.02 18.22
C GLU A 52 -10.12 7.82 19.04
N PRO A 53 -9.26 7.08 19.77
CA PRO A 53 -7.83 7.32 20.05
C PRO A 53 -6.86 6.64 19.06
N ALA A 54 -7.37 5.90 18.07
CA ALA A 54 -6.53 5.09 17.18
C ALA A 54 -6.11 5.84 15.91
N GLY A 55 -6.85 6.86 15.47
CA GLY A 55 -6.55 7.58 14.22
C GLY A 55 -6.57 6.69 12.98
N LEU A 56 -7.46 5.68 12.95
CA LEU A 56 -7.59 4.73 11.83
C LEU A 56 -8.79 5.02 10.92
N ILE A 57 -9.81 5.68 11.46
CA ILE A 57 -11.01 6.06 10.73
C ILE A 57 -10.85 7.51 10.27
N VAL A 58 -11.18 7.76 9.00
CA VAL A 58 -11.15 9.08 8.38
C VAL A 58 -12.52 9.34 7.77
N GLN A 59 -13.16 10.44 8.14
CA GLN A 59 -14.44 10.87 7.60
C GLN A 59 -14.31 12.22 6.91
N PHE A 60 -14.94 12.39 5.75
CA PHE A 60 -15.05 13.70 5.12
C PHE A 60 -16.17 14.51 5.77
N ILE A 61 -15.83 15.66 6.35
CA ILE A 61 -16.77 16.57 7.05
C ILE A 61 -16.96 17.91 6.33
N GLY A 62 -16.40 18.07 5.12
CA GLY A 62 -16.60 19.27 4.30
C GLY A 62 -18.00 19.35 3.71
N GLU A 63 -18.48 20.57 3.48
CA GLU A 63 -19.77 20.83 2.81
C GLU A 63 -19.66 20.77 1.28
N ASN A 64 -18.48 21.13 0.74
CA ASN A 64 -18.24 21.19 -0.69
C ASN A 64 -17.44 19.97 -1.14
N SER A 65 -17.84 19.36 -2.25
CA SER A 65 -17.10 18.25 -2.84
C SER A 65 -15.77 18.72 -3.44
N LYS A 66 -14.68 18.43 -2.75
CA LYS A 66 -13.30 18.73 -3.17
C LYS A 66 -12.36 17.69 -2.59
N HIS A 67 -11.29 17.35 -3.29
CA HIS A 67 -10.36 16.36 -2.78
C HIS A 67 -9.63 16.86 -1.54
N ARG A 68 -9.57 15.98 -0.54
CA ARG A 68 -8.93 16.19 0.76
C ARG A 68 -8.18 14.93 1.12
N SER A 69 -6.95 15.09 1.60
CA SER A 69 -6.05 13.97 1.82
C SER A 69 -5.51 13.92 3.24
N VAL A 70 -5.16 12.72 3.66
CA VAL A 70 -4.41 12.46 4.89
C VAL A 70 -3.29 11.47 4.59
N ARG A 71 -2.15 11.66 5.25
CA ARG A 71 -1.00 10.74 5.21
C ARG A 71 -0.86 10.02 6.55
N ALA A 72 -0.25 8.84 6.53
CA ALA A 72 0.12 8.16 7.76
C ALA A 72 1.31 8.85 8.44
N LYS A 73 1.47 8.63 9.76
CA LYS A 73 2.51 9.25 10.58
C LYS A 73 3.94 8.91 10.16
N LEU A 74 4.14 7.70 9.61
CA LEU A 74 5.45 7.19 9.27
C LEU A 74 5.47 6.79 7.79
N PRO A 75 6.62 6.99 7.12
CA PRO A 75 6.77 6.58 5.74
C PRO A 75 6.84 5.06 5.62
N ILE A 76 6.89 4.56 4.40
CA ILE A 76 7.28 3.19 4.12
C ILE A 76 8.73 2.99 4.62
N PRO A 77 9.03 1.89 5.35
CA PRO A 77 10.38 1.59 5.80
C PRO A 77 11.38 1.58 4.65
N LYS A 78 12.53 2.23 4.85
CA LYS A 78 13.67 2.10 3.96
C LYS A 78 14.29 0.71 4.14
N GLY A 79 14.31 -0.07 3.09
CA GLY A 79 14.86 -1.42 3.08
C GLY A 79 14.86 -1.98 1.67
N ASN A 80 15.63 -3.03 1.44
CA ASN A 80 15.75 -3.72 0.15
C ASN A 80 15.13 -5.12 0.16
N SER A 81 14.33 -5.42 1.18
CA SER A 81 13.69 -6.73 1.37
C SER A 81 12.36 -6.58 2.10
N GLY A 82 11.46 -7.54 1.87
CA GLY A 82 10.14 -7.56 2.46
C GLY A 82 9.10 -6.75 1.68
N ILE A 83 7.89 -6.72 2.24
CA ILE A 83 6.72 -6.07 1.67
C ILE A 83 6.16 -5.12 2.71
N PHE A 84 5.92 -3.87 2.30
CA PHE A 84 5.05 -2.96 3.03
C PHE A 84 3.64 -3.08 2.48
N TYR A 85 2.63 -3.16 3.34
CA TYR A 85 1.24 -3.32 2.92
C TYR A 85 0.25 -2.82 3.99
N TYR A 86 -0.84 -2.19 3.53
CA TYR A 86 -1.98 -1.80 4.36
C TYR A 86 -3.28 -2.00 3.59
N GLU A 87 -4.38 -2.13 4.31
CA GLU A 87 -5.73 -2.22 3.74
C GLU A 87 -6.59 -1.05 4.19
N VAL A 88 -7.52 -0.65 3.34
CA VAL A 88 -8.52 0.38 3.60
C VAL A 88 -9.90 -0.20 3.31
N THR A 89 -10.75 -0.23 4.33
CA THR A 89 -12.18 -0.54 4.19
C THR A 89 -12.93 0.75 3.89
N ILE A 90 -13.80 0.73 2.88
CA ILE A 90 -14.72 1.84 2.60
C ILE A 90 -15.98 1.65 3.46
N SER A 91 -16.11 2.38 4.57
CA SER A 91 -17.24 2.24 5.51
C SER A 91 -18.43 3.15 5.16
N GLY A 92 -18.15 4.30 4.55
CA GLY A 92 -19.13 5.28 4.09
C GLY A 92 -19.45 5.20 2.59
N ASP A 93 -19.85 6.31 2.00
CA ASP A 93 -19.95 6.45 0.53
C ASP A 93 -18.58 6.25 -0.10
N GLY A 94 -18.53 5.55 -1.23
CA GLY A 94 -17.30 5.12 -1.90
C GLY A 94 -16.91 5.91 -3.14
N ASP A 95 -17.69 6.92 -3.52
CA ASP A 95 -17.40 7.69 -4.73
C ASP A 95 -16.17 8.61 -4.57
N ALA A 96 -15.42 8.74 -5.66
CA ALA A 96 -14.22 9.58 -5.78
C ALA A 96 -13.16 9.44 -4.67
N ILE A 97 -12.99 8.22 -4.13
CA ILE A 97 -11.94 7.86 -3.17
C ILE A 97 -10.68 7.39 -3.89
N TYR A 98 -9.51 7.81 -3.39
CA TYR A 98 -8.20 7.40 -3.91
C TYR A 98 -7.33 6.85 -2.78
N ILE A 99 -6.66 5.73 -3.03
CA ILE A 99 -5.84 5.02 -2.04
C ILE A 99 -4.46 4.77 -2.63
N GLY A 100 -3.41 5.17 -1.93
CA GLY A 100 -2.06 4.89 -2.41
C GLY A 100 -0.95 5.54 -1.59
N LEU A 101 0.08 6.00 -2.29
CA LEU A 101 1.34 6.45 -1.71
C LEU A 101 1.64 7.88 -2.13
N ALA A 102 1.97 8.73 -1.18
CA ALA A 102 2.28 10.14 -1.42
C ALA A 102 3.58 10.56 -0.75
N THR A 103 4.27 11.53 -1.35
CA THR A 103 5.41 12.21 -0.73
C THR A 103 4.92 13.30 0.24
N GLU A 104 5.82 13.83 1.06
CA GLU A 104 5.53 14.97 1.94
C GLU A 104 5.17 16.25 1.15
N GLN A 105 5.64 16.37 -0.09
CA GLN A 105 5.42 17.54 -0.95
C GLN A 105 4.01 17.58 -1.56
N MET A 106 3.28 16.46 -1.58
CA MET A 106 1.90 16.45 -2.10
C MET A 106 1.01 17.40 -1.28
N PRO A 107 0.31 18.37 -1.90
CA PRO A 107 -0.69 19.17 -1.21
C PRO A 107 -1.82 18.30 -0.67
N LEU A 108 -2.31 18.62 0.55
CA LEU A 108 -3.38 17.84 1.19
C LEU A 108 -4.79 18.27 0.75
N ARG A 109 -4.92 19.36 0.00
CA ARG A 109 -6.19 19.91 -0.47
C ARG A 109 -6.20 20.15 -1.97
N ASP A 110 -7.41 20.06 -2.53
CA ASP A 110 -7.73 20.39 -3.92
C ASP A 110 -6.94 19.55 -4.94
N THR A 111 -6.46 18.37 -4.51
CA THR A 111 -5.79 17.34 -5.30
C THR A 111 -5.93 15.98 -4.60
N HIS A 112 -5.61 14.89 -5.29
CA HIS A 112 -5.68 13.53 -4.76
C HIS A 112 -4.38 12.74 -4.96
N VAL A 113 -4.19 11.72 -4.13
CA VAL A 113 -3.07 10.78 -4.26
C VAL A 113 -3.11 10.11 -5.64
N GLY A 114 -1.96 10.05 -6.30
CA GLY A 114 -1.81 9.63 -7.70
C GLY A 114 -1.78 10.80 -8.70
N TYR A 115 -2.42 11.93 -8.41
CA TYR A 115 -2.46 13.07 -9.34
C TYR A 115 -1.17 13.88 -9.36
N ASN A 116 -0.54 14.08 -8.19
CA ASN A 116 0.71 14.82 -8.09
C ASN A 116 1.90 13.94 -8.49
N GLU A 117 2.95 14.58 -9.01
CA GLU A 117 4.23 13.93 -9.27
C GLU A 117 4.79 13.25 -8.01
N GLY A 118 5.45 12.11 -8.20
CA GLY A 118 5.98 11.30 -7.10
C GLY A 118 4.92 10.57 -6.26
N THR A 119 3.64 10.63 -6.62
CA THR A 119 2.55 9.94 -5.90
C THR A 119 1.91 8.84 -6.77
N TYR A 120 1.33 7.82 -6.15
CA TYR A 120 0.75 6.66 -6.83
C TYR A 120 -0.59 6.35 -6.20
N GLY A 121 -1.66 6.15 -6.98
CA GLY A 121 -3.00 6.02 -6.43
C GLY A 121 -3.92 5.09 -7.20
N TYR A 122 -4.77 4.35 -6.50
CA TYR A 122 -5.89 3.61 -7.06
C TYR A 122 -7.19 4.33 -6.72
N GLY A 123 -7.88 4.82 -7.74
CA GLY A 123 -9.16 5.53 -7.60
C GLY A 123 -10.36 4.62 -7.72
N SER A 124 -11.45 4.95 -7.02
CA SER A 124 -12.72 4.20 -6.99
C SER A 124 -13.32 3.95 -8.37
N SER A 125 -13.01 4.82 -9.34
CA SER A 125 -13.42 4.67 -10.74
C SER A 125 -12.73 3.53 -11.50
N GLY A 126 -11.78 2.80 -10.90
CA GLY A 126 -11.05 1.71 -11.56
C GLY A 126 -9.75 2.15 -12.25
N LYS A 127 -9.19 3.29 -11.84
CA LYS A 127 -7.97 3.86 -12.44
C LYS A 127 -6.78 3.75 -11.49
N PHE A 128 -5.67 3.21 -11.97
CA PHE A 128 -4.35 3.41 -11.36
C PHE A 128 -3.74 4.69 -11.90
N TRP A 129 -3.27 5.54 -11.02
CA TRP A 129 -2.69 6.84 -11.32
C TRP A 129 -1.21 6.83 -10.98
N GLY A 130 -0.44 7.44 -11.88
CA GLY A 130 0.91 7.84 -11.59
C GLY A 130 2.02 6.91 -12.03
N HIS A 131 1.69 5.91 -12.83
CA HIS A 131 2.63 4.97 -13.41
C HIS A 131 2.82 5.26 -14.90
N GLU A 132 3.96 5.86 -15.24
CA GLU A 132 4.36 6.09 -16.63
C GLU A 132 4.89 4.78 -17.23
N VAL A 133 4.04 4.08 -17.98
CA VAL A 133 4.36 2.79 -18.62
C VAL A 133 3.80 2.74 -20.04
N GLY A 134 4.34 1.85 -20.88
CA GLY A 134 3.86 1.68 -22.25
C GLY A 134 2.37 1.36 -22.29
N GLY A 135 1.60 2.16 -23.03
CA GLY A 135 0.15 1.99 -23.18
C GLY A 135 -0.71 2.64 -22.10
N CYS A 136 -0.12 3.40 -21.15
CA CYS A 136 -0.91 4.26 -20.27
C CYS A 136 -1.53 5.44 -21.03
N SER A 137 -2.60 6.00 -20.47
CA SER A 137 -3.25 7.23 -20.95
C SER A 137 -2.84 8.40 -20.05
N HIS A 138 -3.05 9.63 -20.51
CA HIS A 138 -2.71 10.83 -19.74
C HIS A 138 -3.94 11.73 -19.56
N TRP A 139 -4.04 12.39 -18.41
CA TRP A 139 -5.10 13.33 -18.10
C TRP A 139 -4.56 14.58 -17.40
N GLY A 140 -5.25 15.71 -17.58
CA GLY A 140 -4.89 16.99 -16.97
C GLY A 140 -3.49 17.43 -17.40
N ASN A 141 -2.64 17.73 -16.44
CA ASN A 141 -1.23 18.10 -16.63
C ASN A 141 -0.36 16.86 -16.94
N GLU A 142 -0.72 16.16 -18.02
CA GLU A 142 -0.03 14.97 -18.55
C GLU A 142 0.21 13.90 -17.48
N ARG A 143 -0.72 13.75 -16.53
CA ARG A 143 -0.57 12.74 -15.48
C ARG A 143 -0.96 11.37 -16.02
N PRO A 144 -0.08 10.36 -15.99
CA PRO A 144 -0.40 9.03 -16.49
C PRO A 144 -1.43 8.33 -15.60
N TYR A 145 -2.28 7.56 -16.25
CA TYR A 145 -3.20 6.63 -15.61
C TYR A 145 -3.43 5.39 -16.48
N ILE A 146 -3.86 4.32 -15.83
CA ILE A 146 -4.22 3.03 -16.42
C ILE A 146 -5.65 2.75 -15.99
N ASP A 147 -6.55 2.53 -16.94
CA ASP A 147 -7.97 2.23 -16.68
C ASP A 147 -8.22 0.70 -16.69
N GLY A 148 -9.47 0.30 -16.48
CA GLY A 148 -9.91 -1.09 -16.61
C GLY A 148 -9.70 -1.95 -15.35
N GLN A 149 -9.31 -1.34 -14.24
CA GLN A 149 -9.23 -2.03 -12.96
C GLN A 149 -10.65 -2.14 -12.35
N PRO A 150 -10.89 -3.09 -11.43
CA PRO A 150 -12.17 -3.16 -10.75
C PRO A 150 -12.58 -1.83 -10.12
N LYS A 151 -13.85 -1.44 -10.23
CA LYS A 151 -14.34 -0.31 -9.45
C LYS A 151 -14.51 -0.73 -8.00
N PHE A 152 -14.48 0.26 -7.10
CA PHE A 152 -14.79 -0.01 -5.70
C PHE A 152 -15.64 1.08 -5.09
N ASP A 153 -16.46 0.65 -4.13
CA ASP A 153 -17.37 1.49 -3.38
C ASP A 153 -17.49 0.99 -1.94
N ARG A 154 -18.60 1.34 -1.27
CA ARG A 154 -18.89 0.95 0.10
C ARG A 154 -18.75 -0.57 0.34
N ASN A 155 -18.18 -0.92 1.48
CA ASN A 155 -17.86 -2.29 1.94
C ASN A 155 -16.75 -3.01 1.18
N ASN A 156 -16.13 -2.40 0.16
CA ASN A 156 -14.94 -2.98 -0.44
C ASN A 156 -13.71 -2.73 0.46
N ILE A 157 -12.76 -3.67 0.40
CA ILE A 157 -11.46 -3.57 1.07
C ILE A 157 -10.40 -3.48 -0.01
N ILE A 158 -9.64 -2.38 0.01
CA ILE A 158 -8.61 -2.10 -0.98
C ILE A 158 -7.25 -2.13 -0.30
N GLY A 159 -6.36 -2.99 -0.80
CA GLY A 159 -4.99 -3.06 -0.34
C GLY A 159 -4.08 -2.17 -1.17
N CYS A 160 -3.08 -1.57 -0.52
CA CYS A 160 -1.96 -0.92 -1.18
C CYS A 160 -0.65 -1.29 -0.48
N GLY A 161 0.39 -1.56 -1.25
CA GLY A 161 1.69 -1.93 -0.73
C GLY A 161 2.81 -1.78 -1.76
N VAL A 162 4.03 -2.13 -1.33
CA VAL A 162 5.23 -2.12 -2.16
C VAL A 162 6.09 -3.33 -1.80
N ASN A 163 6.56 -4.05 -2.81
CA ASN A 163 7.69 -4.97 -2.65
C ASN A 163 8.97 -4.14 -2.56
N LEU A 164 9.61 -4.11 -1.39
CA LEU A 164 10.75 -3.21 -1.13
C LEU A 164 12.01 -3.59 -1.93
N LYS A 165 12.09 -4.84 -2.41
CA LYS A 165 13.19 -5.30 -3.25
C LYS A 165 12.99 -4.88 -4.72
N THR A 166 11.80 -5.12 -5.27
CA THR A 166 11.53 -4.88 -6.70
C THR A 166 10.98 -3.48 -6.97
N ARG A 167 10.58 -2.74 -5.93
CA ARG A 167 9.85 -1.46 -5.99
C ARG A 167 8.48 -1.56 -6.64
N GLN A 168 7.98 -2.76 -6.91
CA GLN A 168 6.68 -2.95 -7.51
C GLN A 168 5.58 -2.58 -6.52
N ILE A 169 4.63 -1.76 -6.98
CA ILE A 169 3.42 -1.47 -6.22
C ILE A 169 2.50 -2.69 -6.20
N ILE A 170 1.80 -2.88 -5.10
CA ILE A 170 0.85 -3.96 -4.91
C ILE A 170 -0.50 -3.31 -4.66
N TYR A 171 -1.51 -3.67 -5.46
CA TYR A 171 -2.90 -3.33 -5.21
C TYR A 171 -3.72 -4.60 -5.06
N THR A 172 -4.68 -4.59 -4.15
CA THR A 172 -5.63 -5.69 -3.98
C THR A 172 -7.05 -5.17 -3.91
N HIS A 173 -8.00 -5.97 -4.38
CA HIS A 173 -9.43 -5.72 -4.24
C HIS A 173 -10.07 -6.90 -3.55
N ASN A 174 -10.63 -6.66 -2.35
CA ASN A 174 -11.29 -7.67 -1.54
C ASN A 174 -10.44 -8.93 -1.32
N GLY A 175 -9.14 -8.75 -1.06
CA GLY A 175 -8.18 -9.83 -0.81
C GLY A 175 -7.67 -10.53 -2.07
N ARG A 176 -8.01 -10.06 -3.28
CA ARG A 176 -7.46 -10.58 -4.54
C ARG A 176 -6.43 -9.61 -5.10
N PRO A 177 -5.24 -10.07 -5.52
CA PRO A 177 -4.25 -9.20 -6.14
C PRO A 177 -4.76 -8.68 -7.48
N LEU A 178 -4.42 -7.44 -7.81
CA LEU A 178 -4.63 -6.83 -9.12
C LEU A 178 -3.33 -6.90 -9.94
N GLU A 179 -3.45 -6.78 -11.26
CA GLU A 179 -2.29 -6.83 -12.16
C GLU A 179 -1.47 -5.53 -12.06
N THR A 180 -0.34 -5.60 -11.36
CA THR A 180 0.56 -4.46 -11.15
C THR A 180 1.97 -4.70 -11.69
N THR A 181 2.15 -5.71 -12.55
CA THR A 181 3.45 -6.04 -13.12
C THR A 181 4.03 -4.83 -13.86
N GLY A 182 5.27 -4.46 -13.51
CA GLY A 182 5.96 -3.31 -14.09
C GLY A 182 5.51 -1.94 -13.55
N LEU A 183 4.53 -1.89 -12.64
CA LEU A 183 4.14 -0.66 -11.96
C LEU A 183 5.09 -0.41 -10.78
N LEU A 184 6.14 0.38 -11.02
CA LEU A 184 7.18 0.63 -10.05
C LEU A 184 7.00 1.99 -9.36
N VAL A 185 7.35 2.07 -8.08
CA VAL A 185 7.60 3.36 -7.42
C VAL A 185 8.97 3.89 -7.82
N ALA A 186 9.09 5.22 -7.93
CA ALA A 186 10.30 5.90 -8.39
C ALA A 186 11.47 5.63 -7.44
N GLU A 187 12.64 5.47 -8.04
CA GLU A 187 13.90 5.40 -7.31
C GLU A 187 14.32 6.83 -6.96
N SER A 188 13.79 7.34 -5.85
CA SER A 188 14.01 8.70 -5.38
C SER A 188 14.40 8.73 -3.91
N ALA A 189 15.03 9.83 -3.48
CA ALA A 189 15.32 10.06 -2.07
C ALA A 189 14.06 10.43 -1.25
N ALA A 190 12.94 10.76 -1.92
CA ALA A 190 11.71 11.15 -1.26
C ALA A 190 11.05 9.95 -0.57
N GLU A 191 10.60 10.18 0.66
CA GLU A 191 9.88 9.17 1.42
C GLU A 191 8.42 9.09 0.94
N LEU A 192 7.93 7.87 0.78
CA LEU A 192 6.52 7.60 0.44
C LEU A 192 5.77 7.23 1.70
N TYR A 193 4.60 7.81 1.88
CA TYR A 193 3.69 7.57 2.99
C TYR A 193 2.40 6.94 2.45
N PRO A 194 1.78 5.99 3.19
CA PRO A 194 0.39 5.65 2.97
C PRO A 194 -0.46 6.92 2.97
N CYS A 195 -1.36 7.01 2.00
CA CYS A 195 -2.19 8.18 1.79
C CYS A 195 -3.55 7.79 1.23
N VAL A 196 -4.58 8.50 1.68
CA VAL A 196 -5.92 8.42 1.10
C VAL A 196 -6.42 9.82 0.78
N SER A 197 -7.25 9.92 -0.25
CA SER A 197 -7.98 11.13 -0.61
C SER A 197 -9.47 10.85 -0.67
N LEU A 198 -10.26 11.63 0.06
CA LEU A 198 -11.73 11.62 0.04
C LEU A 198 -12.23 12.87 -0.68
N PHE A 199 -13.49 12.88 -1.13
CA PHE A 199 -14.01 13.93 -2.00
C PHE A 199 -15.30 14.57 -1.50
N THR A 200 -16.24 13.80 -0.96
CA THR A 200 -17.60 14.27 -0.66
C THR A 200 -18.06 13.88 0.73
N SER A 201 -19.03 14.64 1.26
CA SER A 201 -19.69 14.32 2.53
C SER A 201 -20.28 12.91 2.48
N GLY A 202 -20.09 12.15 3.55
CA GLY A 202 -20.46 10.74 3.63
C GLY A 202 -19.35 9.77 3.23
N ASN A 203 -18.26 10.22 2.58
CA ASN A 203 -17.06 9.38 2.46
C ASN A 203 -16.49 9.09 3.85
N GLU A 204 -16.25 7.81 4.11
CA GLU A 204 -15.62 7.34 5.34
C GLU A 204 -14.83 6.07 5.04
N ILE A 205 -13.64 5.98 5.62
CA ILE A 205 -12.76 4.82 5.48
C ILE A 205 -12.19 4.40 6.84
N GLU A 206 -11.82 3.13 6.95
CA GLU A 206 -11.06 2.58 8.08
C GLU A 206 -9.77 1.92 7.56
N ALA A 207 -8.63 2.34 8.09
CA ALA A 207 -7.34 1.74 7.77
C ALA A 207 -7.02 0.52 8.66
N ASN A 208 -6.43 -0.50 8.05
CA ASN A 208 -5.74 -1.57 8.71
C ASN A 208 -4.24 -1.48 8.37
N PHE A 209 -3.45 -1.01 9.32
CA PHE A 209 -1.99 -1.01 9.23
C PHE A 209 -1.38 -2.28 9.86
N GLY A 210 -2.04 -3.43 9.69
CA GLY A 210 -1.60 -4.70 10.28
C GLY A 210 -1.97 -4.90 11.76
N THR A 211 -2.89 -4.08 12.29
CA THR A 211 -3.44 -4.25 13.64
C THR A 211 -4.46 -5.39 13.71
N LYS A 212 -5.08 -5.73 12.58
CA LYS A 212 -5.94 -6.90 12.38
C LYS A 212 -5.43 -7.72 11.18
N PRO A 213 -5.76 -9.02 11.09
CA PRO A 213 -5.43 -9.82 9.92
C PRO A 213 -5.90 -9.14 8.63
N PHE A 214 -5.04 -9.14 7.61
CA PHE A 214 -5.42 -8.65 6.28
C PHE A 214 -6.39 -9.63 5.61
N LYS A 215 -7.24 -9.10 4.72
CA LYS A 215 -8.06 -9.93 3.84
C LYS A 215 -7.22 -10.58 2.75
N PHE A 216 -6.20 -9.88 2.26
CA PHE A 216 -5.20 -10.45 1.35
C PHE A 216 -4.23 -11.37 2.11
N ASN A 217 -4.03 -12.58 1.59
CA ASN A 217 -3.03 -13.48 2.11
C ASN A 217 -1.64 -13.16 1.52
N ILE A 218 -0.88 -12.33 2.23
CA ILE A 218 0.47 -11.90 1.82
C ILE A 218 1.41 -13.10 1.61
N ALA A 219 1.21 -14.22 2.32
CA ALA A 219 2.08 -15.39 2.22
C ALA A 219 1.83 -16.26 0.97
N GLU A 220 0.66 -16.15 0.34
CA GLU A 220 0.27 -16.97 -0.83
C GLU A 220 0.25 -16.18 -2.15
N GLY A 221 0.39 -14.85 -2.10
CA GLY A 221 0.05 -13.96 -3.21
C GLY A 221 1.19 -13.10 -3.77
N ILE A 222 2.45 -13.38 -3.45
CA ILE A 222 3.63 -12.64 -3.96
C ILE A 222 4.74 -13.60 -4.33
#